data_AF-A0AAE0ADY5-F1
#
_entry.id   AF-A0AAE0ADY5-F1
#
_cell.length_a   1.000
_cell.length_b   1.000
_cell.length_c   1.000
_cell.angle_alpha   90.00
_cell.angle_beta   90.00
_cell.angle_gamma   90.00
#
_symmetry.space_group_name_H-M   'P 1'
#
loop_
_entity.id
_entity.type
_entity.pdbx_description
1 polymer ?
#
loop_
_entity_poly.entity_id
_entity_poly.type
_entity_poly.pdbx_seq_one_letter_code
_entity_poly.pdbx_strand_id
1 'polypeptide(L)'
;MQHTRRRRAYQFQLLVLSKSEDQSWASSMADQARILAKPVPTSSDDVDTRAITHRLRQDGSLIGELSTEGTKTDEELLEMSRSWDIVGVDLIRGVSCKEPYEWVDKTKSDWEFNTNGGHEKNYRVIAYDIWIKHNILRHLASYGCKITVVPSTLPASETLKMKPDGVLFSNGPGDPSTVPYAVETVKEILGKVPVFGICMGHQLLGQALGSKTFKMKFGHHGGNHPVRNIRNGRVEISAQVC
;
A
#
# COMPACT_ATOMS: atom_id res chain seq x y z
N MET A 1 14.97 -6.97 9.53
CA MET A 1 13.74 -6.14 9.59
C MET A 1 13.81 -4.88 8.73
N GLN A 2 15.00 -4.42 8.31
CA GLN A 2 15.18 -3.13 7.61
C GLN A 2 14.74 -3.13 6.13
N HIS A 3 14.74 -4.28 5.46
CA HIS A 3 14.45 -4.38 4.02
C HIS A 3 12.97 -4.60 3.67
N THR A 4 12.11 -4.86 4.67
CA THR A 4 10.69 -5.08 4.40
C THR A 4 9.94 -3.76 4.29
N ARG A 5 8.95 -3.71 3.39
CA ARG A 5 8.09 -2.53 3.19
C ARG A 5 7.13 -2.29 4.37
N ARG A 6 6.97 -3.26 5.29
CA ARG A 6 6.12 -3.20 6.48
C ARG A 6 6.55 -4.18 7.59
N ARG A 7 5.97 -4.06 8.80
CA ARG A 7 6.20 -4.95 9.96
C ARG A 7 5.63 -6.37 9.79
N ARG A 8 4.50 -6.54 9.08
CA ARG A 8 3.91 -7.85 8.75
C ARG A 8 3.59 -7.91 7.26
N ALA A 9 3.96 -9.01 6.60
CA ALA A 9 3.46 -9.33 5.27
C ALA A 9 1.96 -9.66 5.37
N TYR A 10 1.16 -9.01 4.51
CA TYR A 10 -0.22 -9.44 4.27
C TYR A 10 -0.19 -10.77 3.51
N GLN A 11 -1.11 -11.66 3.83
CA GLN A 11 -1.14 -13.01 3.28
C GLN A 11 -1.72 -12.92 1.87
N PHE A 12 -0.82 -12.74 0.88
CA PHE A 12 -1.13 -12.94 -0.52
C PHE A 12 -0.40 -14.20 -0.98
N GLN A 13 -1.09 -15.06 -1.72
CA GLN A 13 -0.45 -16.14 -2.45
C GLN A 13 0.31 -15.56 -3.65
N LEU A 14 1.43 -16.20 -3.99
CA LEU A 14 2.33 -15.73 -5.04
C LEU A 14 2.40 -16.77 -6.17
N LEU A 15 2.03 -16.34 -7.37
CA LEU A 15 2.20 -17.11 -8.61
C LEU A 15 3.43 -16.58 -9.36
N VAL A 16 4.35 -17.48 -9.71
CA VAL A 16 5.56 -17.19 -10.47
C VAL A 16 5.74 -18.23 -11.56
N LEU A 17 6.37 -17.86 -12.67
CA LEU A 17 6.71 -18.79 -13.75
C LEU A 17 7.83 -19.76 -13.34
N SER A 18 8.82 -19.24 -12.62
CA SER A 18 9.95 -20.03 -12.13
C SER A 18 10.53 -19.41 -10.88
N LYS A 19 11.16 -20.26 -10.06
CA LYS A 19 12.01 -19.87 -8.94
C LYS A 19 13.47 -20.04 -9.31
N SER A 20 14.30 -19.10 -8.89
CA SER A 20 15.76 -19.21 -8.95
C SER A 20 16.35 -19.25 -7.55
N GLU A 21 17.50 -19.90 -7.40
CA GLU A 21 18.32 -19.74 -6.21
C GLU A 21 18.85 -18.30 -6.17
N ASP A 22 18.75 -17.67 -5.00
CA ASP A 22 19.12 -16.27 -4.83
C ASP A 22 20.61 -16.15 -4.47
N GLN A 23 21.37 -15.45 -5.33
CA GLN A 23 22.81 -15.23 -5.22
C GLN A 23 23.18 -13.76 -4.92
N SER A 24 22.26 -12.98 -4.35
CA SER A 24 22.51 -11.57 -4.03
C SER A 24 23.28 -11.37 -2.72
N TRP A 25 24.18 -10.38 -2.70
CA TRP A 25 24.89 -9.93 -1.49
C TRP A 25 23.94 -9.39 -0.40
N ALA A 26 22.75 -8.96 -0.81
CA ALA A 26 21.72 -8.44 0.08
C ALA A 26 20.88 -9.55 0.74
N SER A 27 21.13 -10.81 0.39
CA SER A 27 20.34 -11.95 0.82
C SER A 27 20.87 -12.53 2.12
N SER A 28 20.02 -12.54 3.15
CA SER A 28 20.28 -13.35 4.34
C SER A 28 19.54 -14.68 4.24
N MET A 29 20.11 -15.77 4.79
CA MET A 29 19.40 -17.07 4.87
C MET A 29 18.02 -16.95 5.56
N ALA A 30 17.84 -15.92 6.42
CA ALA A 30 16.58 -15.61 7.08
C ALA A 30 15.51 -15.01 6.14
N ASP A 31 15.88 -14.40 5.02
CA ASP A 31 14.93 -13.83 4.04
C ASP A 31 14.36 -14.91 3.11
N GLN A 32 15.18 -15.87 2.68
CA GLN A 32 14.73 -17.08 1.96
C GLN A 32 13.82 -17.94 2.85
N ALA A 33 14.23 -18.19 4.10
CA ALA A 33 13.44 -18.94 5.06
C ALA A 33 12.11 -18.24 5.43
N ARG A 34 12.03 -16.90 5.37
CA ARG A 34 10.79 -16.15 5.68
C ARG A 34 9.69 -16.28 4.62
N ILE A 35 10.06 -16.43 3.35
CA ILE A 35 9.11 -16.73 2.28
C ILE A 35 8.55 -18.16 2.47
N LEU A 36 9.37 -19.07 2.97
CA LEU A 36 9.04 -20.49 3.21
C LEU A 36 8.35 -20.77 4.57
N ALA A 37 8.57 -19.93 5.59
CA ALA A 37 8.11 -20.17 6.97
C ALA A 37 6.67 -19.74 7.26
N LYS A 38 5.95 -19.17 6.29
CA LYS A 38 4.50 -18.98 6.39
C LYS A 38 3.83 -20.01 5.49
N PRO A 39 2.71 -20.62 5.89
CA PRO A 39 1.88 -21.46 5.02
C PRO A 39 1.17 -20.56 3.99
N VAL A 40 1.97 -19.92 3.14
CA VAL A 40 1.54 -19.30 1.90
C VAL A 40 1.86 -20.37 0.87
N PRO A 41 0.87 -20.91 0.14
CA PRO A 41 1.10 -21.77 -1.01
C PRO A 41 2.26 -21.25 -1.87
N THR A 42 3.41 -21.89 -1.74
CA THR A 42 4.61 -21.49 -2.43
C THR A 42 4.57 -22.10 -3.82
N SER A 43 4.29 -21.26 -4.81
CA SER A 43 4.47 -21.47 -6.26
C SER A 43 4.01 -22.82 -6.82
N SER A 44 2.96 -22.79 -7.61
CA SER A 44 2.89 -23.70 -8.75
C SER A 44 3.97 -23.25 -9.76
N ASP A 45 5.18 -23.79 -9.65
CA ASP A 45 6.07 -23.84 -10.81
C ASP A 45 5.28 -24.59 -11.92
N ASP A 46 5.36 -24.16 -13.18
CA ASP A 46 4.51 -24.58 -14.35
C ASP A 46 3.15 -23.90 -14.57
N VAL A 47 2.84 -22.78 -13.89
CA VAL A 47 1.69 -21.95 -14.30
C VAL A 47 2.10 -20.89 -15.33
N ASP A 48 1.40 -20.86 -16.47
CA ASP A 48 1.56 -19.83 -17.50
C ASP A 48 1.03 -18.47 -17.00
N THR A 49 1.90 -17.75 -16.29
CA THR A 49 1.63 -16.40 -15.78
C THR A 49 1.34 -15.40 -16.90
N ARG A 50 1.81 -15.64 -18.14
CA ARG A 50 1.48 -14.81 -19.30
C ARG A 50 0.04 -15.04 -19.74
N ALA A 51 -0.42 -16.28 -19.79
CA ALA A 51 -1.83 -16.60 -20.08
C ALA A 51 -2.76 -15.98 -19.03
N ILE A 52 -2.40 -16.07 -17.73
CA ILE A 52 -3.16 -15.42 -16.65
C ILE A 52 -3.17 -13.90 -16.83
N THR A 53 -2.02 -13.28 -17.09
CA THR A 53 -1.93 -11.83 -17.33
C THR A 53 -2.80 -11.41 -18.51
N HIS A 54 -2.80 -12.20 -19.60
CA HIS A 54 -3.63 -11.95 -20.77
C HIS A 54 -5.12 -12.03 -20.43
N ARG A 55 -5.53 -13.07 -19.70
CA ARG A 55 -6.89 -13.27 -19.21
C ARG A 55 -7.36 -12.10 -18.34
N LEU A 56 -6.56 -11.69 -17.35
CA LEU A 56 -6.88 -10.55 -16.47
C LEU A 56 -7.00 -9.23 -17.24
N ARG A 57 -6.18 -9.03 -18.28
CA ARG A 57 -6.28 -7.84 -19.14
C ARG A 57 -7.56 -7.84 -19.99
N GLN A 58 -7.97 -9.00 -20.48
CA GLN A 58 -9.16 -9.17 -21.32
C GLN A 58 -10.46 -9.14 -20.54
N ASP A 59 -10.51 -9.82 -19.41
CA ASP A 59 -11.76 -10.07 -18.67
C ASP A 59 -11.86 -9.23 -17.40
N GLY A 60 -10.75 -8.60 -17.00
CA GLY A 60 -10.65 -7.82 -15.76
C GLY A 60 -10.12 -8.64 -14.59
N SER A 61 -10.10 -8.02 -13.40
CA SER A 61 -9.70 -8.68 -12.16
C SER A 61 -10.64 -9.86 -11.87
N LEU A 62 -10.08 -11.05 -11.79
CA LEU A 62 -10.77 -12.29 -11.44
C LEU A 62 -10.38 -12.73 -10.03
N ILE A 63 -11.29 -13.44 -9.36
CA ILE A 63 -11.03 -14.08 -8.08
C ILE A 63 -10.53 -15.49 -8.37
N GLY A 64 -9.37 -15.83 -7.82
CA GLY A 64 -8.76 -17.15 -7.96
C GLY A 64 -8.51 -17.77 -6.61
N GLU A 65 -8.64 -19.10 -6.54
CA GLU A 65 -8.32 -19.89 -5.35
C GLU A 65 -7.15 -20.81 -5.67
N LEU A 66 -6.21 -20.92 -4.73
CA LEU A 66 -5.05 -21.83 -4.83
C LEU A 66 -5.05 -22.76 -3.62
N SER A 67 -4.95 -24.06 -3.90
CA SER A 67 -4.87 -25.11 -2.90
C SER A 67 -3.61 -25.93 -3.07
N THR A 68 -2.92 -26.23 -1.97
CA THR A 68 -1.76 -27.13 -1.91
C THR A 68 -2.06 -28.43 -1.19
N GLU A 69 -3.26 -28.56 -0.60
CA GLU A 69 -3.60 -29.68 0.27
C GLU A 69 -4.05 -30.90 -0.54
N GLY A 70 -4.37 -30.75 -1.84
CA GLY A 70 -4.87 -31.83 -2.70
C GLY A 70 -6.22 -32.43 -2.24
N THR A 71 -6.82 -31.89 -1.18
CA THR A 71 -8.04 -32.38 -0.53
C THR A 71 -9.32 -31.80 -1.11
N LYS A 72 -9.23 -30.66 -1.81
CA LYS A 72 -10.37 -29.96 -2.41
C LYS A 72 -10.42 -30.27 -3.90
N THR A 73 -11.62 -30.55 -4.39
CA THR A 73 -11.95 -30.69 -5.81
C THR A 73 -11.93 -29.35 -6.53
N ASP A 74 -11.80 -29.36 -7.86
CA ASP A 74 -11.85 -28.16 -8.67
C ASP A 74 -13.21 -27.44 -8.51
N GLU A 75 -14.30 -28.19 -8.39
CA GLU A 75 -15.64 -27.66 -8.14
C GLU A 75 -15.73 -26.89 -6.81
N GLU A 76 -15.17 -27.43 -5.74
CA GLU A 76 -15.14 -26.77 -4.43
C GLU A 76 -14.31 -25.48 -4.48
N LEU A 77 -13.15 -25.48 -5.17
CA LEU A 77 -12.33 -24.28 -5.34
C LEU A 77 -13.03 -23.21 -6.18
N LEU A 78 -13.77 -23.63 -7.22
CA LEU A 78 -14.58 -22.71 -8.04
C LEU A 78 -15.74 -22.12 -7.24
N GLU A 79 -16.39 -22.91 -6.39
CA GLU A 79 -17.44 -22.41 -5.49
C GLU A 79 -16.88 -21.40 -4.49
N MET A 80 -15.75 -21.69 -3.87
CA MET A 80 -15.04 -20.76 -2.99
C MET A 80 -14.73 -19.43 -3.69
N SER A 81 -14.12 -19.49 -4.89
CA SER A 81 -13.81 -18.30 -5.70
C SER A 81 -15.04 -17.44 -6.00
N ARG A 82 -16.18 -18.07 -6.33
CA ARG A 82 -17.44 -17.37 -6.63
C ARG A 82 -18.12 -16.78 -5.39
N SER A 83 -17.84 -17.33 -4.22
CA SER A 83 -18.48 -16.93 -2.95
C SER A 83 -17.87 -15.67 -2.32
N TRP A 84 -16.67 -15.29 -2.74
CA TRP A 84 -15.95 -14.14 -2.19
C TRP A 84 -16.07 -12.91 -3.11
N ASP A 85 -16.04 -11.71 -2.54
CA ASP A 85 -15.84 -10.47 -3.29
C ASP A 85 -14.99 -9.50 -2.45
N ILE A 86 -14.18 -8.71 -3.13
CA ILE A 86 -13.38 -7.64 -2.55
C ILE A 86 -14.19 -6.33 -2.44
N VAL A 87 -15.22 -6.16 -3.28
CA VAL A 87 -16.05 -4.96 -3.29
C VAL A 87 -16.90 -4.92 -2.02
N GLY A 88 -16.97 -3.76 -1.36
CA GLY A 88 -17.77 -3.59 -0.15
C GLY A 88 -17.08 -3.97 1.16
N VAL A 89 -15.84 -4.48 1.12
CA VAL A 89 -15.09 -4.89 2.32
C VAL A 89 -14.16 -3.77 2.80
N ASP A 90 -14.23 -3.44 4.09
CA ASP A 90 -13.24 -2.57 4.76
C ASP A 90 -11.98 -3.38 5.09
N LEU A 91 -10.98 -3.25 4.22
CA LEU A 91 -9.67 -3.88 4.39
C LEU A 91 -8.70 -3.03 5.22
N ILE A 92 -9.08 -1.83 5.66
CA ILE A 92 -8.20 -0.87 6.33
C ILE A 92 -8.18 -1.11 7.84
N ARG A 93 -9.35 -1.37 8.45
CA ARG A 93 -9.46 -1.60 9.90
C ARG A 93 -8.59 -2.76 10.37
N GLY A 94 -8.55 -3.85 9.60
CA GLY A 94 -7.76 -5.04 9.96
C GLY A 94 -6.24 -4.83 9.93
N VAL A 95 -5.78 -3.72 9.35
CA VAL A 95 -4.36 -3.56 8.99
C VAL A 95 -3.71 -2.28 9.49
N SER A 96 -4.51 -1.33 9.98
CA SER A 96 -4.09 -0.14 10.70
C SER A 96 -3.31 -0.49 11.97
N CYS A 97 -2.46 0.42 12.44
CA CYS A 97 -1.94 0.35 13.80
C CYS A 97 -3.09 0.48 14.82
N LYS A 98 -2.89 -0.11 16.00
CA LYS A 98 -3.84 -0.06 17.11
C LYS A 98 -3.69 1.21 17.94
N GLU A 99 -2.45 1.61 18.17
CA GLU A 99 -2.09 2.78 18.97
C GLU A 99 -1.14 3.69 18.18
N PRO A 100 -1.15 5.01 18.45
CA PRO A 100 -0.18 5.93 17.87
C PRO A 100 1.26 5.53 18.19
N TYR A 101 2.17 5.79 17.24
CA TYR A 101 3.60 5.57 17.46
C TYR A 101 4.47 6.55 16.65
N GLU A 102 5.66 6.85 17.16
CA GLU A 102 6.63 7.69 16.47
C GLU A 102 7.45 6.89 15.45
N TRP A 103 7.71 7.51 14.29
CA TRP A 103 8.63 6.97 13.29
C TRP A 103 9.91 7.79 13.21
N VAL A 104 11.06 7.11 13.33
CA VAL A 104 12.39 7.76 13.37
C VAL A 104 13.33 7.32 12.25
N ASP A 105 13.06 6.19 11.58
CA ASP A 105 13.96 5.65 10.57
C ASP A 105 13.97 6.52 9.31
N LYS A 106 15.15 6.92 8.85
CA LYS A 106 15.33 7.69 7.61
C LYS A 106 15.64 6.79 6.41
N THR A 107 15.56 7.35 5.21
CA THR A 107 16.07 6.69 4.01
C THR A 107 17.58 6.50 4.14
N LYS A 108 18.09 5.33 3.71
CA LYS A 108 19.54 5.08 3.70
C LYS A 108 20.21 6.01 2.68
N SER A 109 21.44 6.44 2.96
CA SER A 109 22.23 7.34 2.11
C SER A 109 22.24 6.89 0.64
N ASP A 110 22.39 5.59 0.40
CA ASP A 110 22.51 5.00 -0.94
C ASP A 110 21.23 5.12 -1.78
N TRP A 111 20.10 5.42 -1.13
CA TRP A 111 18.78 5.56 -1.74
C TRP A 111 18.20 6.97 -1.56
N GLU A 112 19.02 7.92 -1.06
CA GLU A 112 18.60 9.29 -0.87
C GLU A 112 18.84 10.09 -2.15
N PHE A 113 17.76 10.61 -2.71
CA PHE A 113 17.81 11.41 -3.94
C PHE A 113 18.03 12.90 -3.64
N ASN A 114 17.92 13.30 -2.37
CA ASN A 114 18.19 14.66 -1.93
C ASN A 114 19.67 14.80 -1.50
N THR A 115 20.48 15.37 -2.40
CA THR A 115 21.91 15.65 -2.15
C THR A 115 22.16 16.93 -1.35
N ASN A 116 21.14 17.74 -1.09
CA ASN A 116 21.29 19.11 -0.58
C ASN A 116 21.35 19.23 0.96
N GLY A 117 21.79 18.17 1.65
CA GLY A 117 21.86 18.15 3.11
C GLY A 117 20.47 18.11 3.76
N GLY A 118 20.36 17.43 4.90
CA GLY A 118 19.08 17.27 5.59
C GLY A 118 18.40 18.61 5.90
N HIS A 119 17.09 18.68 5.75
CA HIS A 119 16.34 19.85 6.20
C HIS A 119 16.39 19.93 7.73
N GLU A 120 16.95 21.01 8.28
CA GLU A 120 16.99 21.28 9.73
C GLU A 120 15.60 21.54 10.35
N LYS A 121 14.55 21.61 9.53
CA LYS A 121 13.21 21.92 9.98
C LYS A 121 12.51 20.68 10.50
N ASN A 122 12.13 20.72 11.78
CA ASN A 122 11.40 19.67 12.48
C ASN A 122 9.88 19.81 12.30
N TYR A 123 9.39 19.62 11.08
CA TYR A 123 7.95 19.68 10.79
C TYR A 123 7.20 18.53 11.47
N ARG A 124 6.13 18.81 12.21
CA ARG A 124 5.28 17.80 12.85
C ARG A 124 4.27 17.28 11.83
N VAL A 125 4.43 16.03 11.42
CA VAL A 125 3.53 15.37 10.47
C VAL A 125 2.75 14.27 11.17
N ILE A 126 1.43 14.30 11.07
CA ILE A 126 0.58 13.19 11.52
C ILE A 126 0.24 12.33 10.31
N ALA A 127 0.56 11.03 10.38
CA ALA A 127 0.34 10.10 9.29
C ALA A 127 -0.73 9.06 9.68
N TYR A 128 -1.87 9.06 8.98
CA TYR A 128 -2.89 8.03 9.15
C TYR A 128 -2.42 6.69 8.57
N ASP A 129 -2.37 5.64 9.38
CA ASP A 129 -2.01 4.28 8.97
C ASP A 129 -3.20 3.58 8.30
N ILE A 130 -3.33 3.80 6.99
CA ILE A 130 -4.32 3.18 6.13
C ILE A 130 -3.71 1.92 5.48
N TRP A 131 -2.70 1.31 6.10
CA TRP A 131 -1.73 0.37 5.49
C TRP A 131 -0.46 1.02 4.96
N ILE A 132 0.10 1.97 5.73
CA ILE A 132 1.25 2.75 5.31
C ILE A 132 2.47 1.88 5.00
N LYS A 133 3.11 2.15 3.85
CA LYS A 133 4.43 1.59 3.52
C LYS A 133 5.50 2.37 4.27
N HIS A 134 6.41 1.65 4.93
CA HIS A 134 7.52 2.26 5.69
C HIS A 134 8.37 3.20 4.84
N ASN A 135 8.46 3.00 3.52
CA ASN A 135 9.25 3.88 2.67
C ASN A 135 8.70 5.30 2.57
N ILE A 136 7.38 5.48 2.70
CA ILE A 136 6.75 6.81 2.74
C ILE A 136 7.26 7.55 3.98
N LEU A 137 7.25 6.86 5.13
CA LEU A 137 7.74 7.41 6.40
C LEU A 137 9.23 7.73 6.37
N ARG A 138 10.05 6.85 5.77
CA ARG A 138 11.49 7.07 5.61
C ARG A 138 11.81 8.33 4.83
N HIS A 139 11.15 8.53 3.68
CA HIS A 139 11.36 9.75 2.90
C HIS A 139 10.93 10.98 3.68
N LEU A 140 9.74 10.99 4.30
CA LEU A 140 9.30 12.13 5.12
C LEU A 140 10.29 12.45 6.25
N ALA A 141 10.83 11.44 6.94
CA ALA A 141 11.82 11.61 7.99
C ALA A 141 13.17 12.15 7.44
N SER A 142 13.60 11.72 6.25
CA SER A 142 14.75 12.31 5.54
C SER A 142 14.54 13.79 5.22
N TYR A 143 13.30 14.20 4.93
CA TYR A 143 12.94 15.59 4.69
C TYR A 143 12.73 16.43 5.97
N GLY A 144 13.14 15.91 7.15
CA GLY A 144 13.08 16.63 8.43
C GLY A 144 11.77 16.49 9.19
N CYS A 145 10.81 15.68 8.71
CA CYS A 145 9.54 15.52 9.42
C CYS A 145 9.71 14.67 10.69
N LYS A 146 9.14 15.15 11.80
CA LYS A 146 8.83 14.37 13.01
C LYS A 146 7.45 13.76 12.82
N ILE A 147 7.39 12.43 12.72
CA ILE A 147 6.18 11.75 12.25
C ILE A 147 5.56 10.92 13.37
N THR A 148 4.34 11.29 13.75
CA THR A 148 3.47 10.45 14.57
C THR A 148 2.52 9.70 13.65
N VAL A 149 2.62 8.37 13.64
CA VAL A 149 1.69 7.51 12.92
C VAL A 149 0.49 7.21 13.80
N VAL A 150 -0.72 7.39 13.29
CA VAL A 150 -1.97 7.23 14.04
C VAL A 150 -2.90 6.20 13.40
N PRO A 151 -3.79 5.56 14.18
CA PRO A 151 -4.78 4.64 13.63
C PRO A 151 -5.64 5.30 12.55
N SER A 152 -6.09 4.51 11.56
CA SER A 152 -6.99 4.98 10.49
C SER A 152 -8.31 5.57 11.01
N THR A 153 -8.70 5.24 12.24
CA THR A 153 -9.94 5.67 12.91
C THR A 153 -9.75 6.83 13.88
N LEU A 154 -8.54 7.41 14.01
CA LEU A 154 -8.30 8.52 14.93
C LEU A 154 -9.15 9.75 14.51
N PRO A 155 -10.00 10.31 15.41
CA PRO A 155 -10.82 11.47 15.06
C PRO A 155 -9.98 12.68 14.66
N ALA A 156 -10.47 13.46 13.68
CA ALA A 156 -9.79 14.68 13.24
C ALA A 156 -9.56 15.67 14.37
N SER A 157 -10.49 15.76 15.33
CA SER A 157 -10.37 16.61 16.51
C SER A 157 -9.13 16.27 17.35
N GLU A 158 -8.84 14.99 17.57
CA GLU A 158 -7.65 14.53 18.28
C GLU A 158 -6.37 14.80 17.47
N THR A 159 -6.41 14.58 16.15
CA THR A 159 -5.28 14.91 15.27
C THR A 159 -4.95 16.41 15.30
N LEU A 160 -5.96 17.29 15.27
CA LEU A 160 -5.75 18.73 15.29
C LEU A 160 -5.25 19.22 16.66
N LYS A 161 -5.61 18.56 17.77
CA LYS A 161 -5.06 18.86 19.11
C LYS A 161 -3.54 18.63 19.18
N MET A 162 -3.00 17.75 18.35
CA MET A 162 -1.55 17.51 18.25
C MET A 162 -0.79 18.67 17.56
N LYS A 163 -1.52 19.67 17.03
CA LYS A 163 -0.99 20.85 16.32
C LYS A 163 -0.01 20.46 15.20
N PRO A 164 -0.46 19.68 14.20
CA PRO A 164 0.39 19.27 13.09
C PRO A 164 0.73 20.45 12.18
N ASP A 165 1.95 20.43 11.64
CA ASP A 165 2.34 21.27 10.50
C ASP A 165 1.81 20.70 9.17
N GLY A 166 1.44 19.42 9.14
CA GLY A 166 0.77 18.77 8.03
C GLY A 166 0.23 17.38 8.37
N VAL A 167 -0.73 16.91 7.58
CA VAL A 167 -1.37 15.59 7.74
C VAL A 167 -1.19 14.77 6.46
N LEU A 168 -0.75 13.52 6.63
CA LEU A 168 -0.61 12.55 5.54
C LEU A 168 -1.69 11.47 5.67
N PHE A 169 -2.44 11.25 4.59
CA PHE A 169 -3.24 10.04 4.38
C PHE A 169 -2.48 9.08 3.48
N SER A 170 -2.11 7.91 4.03
CA SER A 170 -1.23 6.97 3.35
C SER A 170 -1.92 6.10 2.30
N ASN A 171 -1.13 5.23 1.67
CA ASN A 171 -1.63 4.17 0.80
C ASN A 171 -2.44 3.13 1.59
N GLY A 172 -3.31 2.40 0.90
CA GLY A 172 -4.16 1.38 1.52
C GLY A 172 -4.80 0.40 0.55
N PRO A 173 -5.20 -0.79 1.02
CA PRO A 173 -5.96 -1.76 0.24
C PRO A 173 -7.44 -1.39 0.17
N GLY A 174 -8.15 -2.00 -0.78
CA GLY A 174 -9.61 -1.96 -0.84
C GLY A 174 -10.18 -0.75 -1.59
N ASP A 175 -11.43 -0.45 -1.31
CA ASP A 175 -12.21 0.61 -1.96
C ASP A 175 -12.49 1.75 -0.97
N PRO A 176 -12.19 3.02 -1.31
CA PRO A 176 -12.49 4.17 -0.46
C PRO A 176 -13.98 4.29 -0.09
N SER A 177 -14.90 3.74 -0.90
CA SER A 177 -16.34 3.71 -0.59
C SER A 177 -16.68 2.92 0.68
N THR A 178 -15.82 2.00 1.11
CA THR A 178 -16.05 1.14 2.28
C THR A 178 -15.56 1.76 3.59
N VAL A 179 -14.88 2.92 3.50
CA VAL A 179 -14.31 3.64 4.65
C VAL A 179 -14.83 5.09 4.77
N PRO A 180 -16.16 5.30 4.88
CA PRO A 180 -16.73 6.64 4.97
C PRO A 180 -16.18 7.44 6.16
N TYR A 181 -15.83 6.77 7.26
CA TYR A 181 -15.20 7.40 8.43
C TYR A 181 -13.86 8.08 8.11
N ALA A 182 -13.08 7.52 7.19
CA ALA A 182 -11.81 8.08 6.76
C ALA A 182 -12.03 9.31 5.87
N VAL A 183 -13.05 9.26 5.00
CA VAL A 183 -13.46 10.40 4.16
C VAL A 183 -13.93 11.57 5.04
N GLU A 184 -14.76 11.31 6.04
CA GLU A 184 -15.22 12.36 6.98
C GLU A 184 -14.06 12.96 7.77
N THR A 185 -13.13 12.13 8.25
CA THR A 185 -11.90 12.61 8.89
C THR A 185 -11.10 13.55 7.96
N VAL A 186 -10.96 13.20 6.67
CA VAL A 186 -10.28 14.05 5.70
C VAL A 186 -11.02 15.37 5.52
N LYS A 187 -12.35 15.35 5.34
CA LYS A 187 -13.18 16.56 5.22
C LYS A 187 -13.00 17.50 6.42
N GLU A 188 -12.96 16.94 7.63
CA GLU A 188 -12.81 17.72 8.86
C GLU A 188 -11.42 18.36 9.00
N ILE A 189 -10.38 17.78 8.39
CA ILE A 189 -9.00 18.30 8.44
C ILE A 189 -8.71 19.29 7.30
N LEU A 190 -9.32 19.11 6.13
CA LEU A 190 -9.11 19.95 4.96
C LEU A 190 -9.34 21.44 5.27
N GLY A 191 -8.42 22.28 4.78
CA GLY A 191 -8.46 23.73 4.99
C GLY A 191 -7.93 24.21 6.34
N LYS A 192 -7.67 23.31 7.31
CA LYS A 192 -7.10 23.68 8.62
C LYS A 192 -5.58 23.57 8.66
N VAL A 193 -5.03 22.55 7.99
CA VAL A 193 -3.59 22.30 7.86
C VAL A 193 -3.29 21.75 6.45
N PRO A 194 -2.04 21.81 5.96
CA PRO A 194 -1.65 21.13 4.73
C PRO A 194 -1.95 19.63 4.78
N VAL A 195 -2.61 19.11 3.74
CA VAL A 195 -2.98 17.69 3.62
C VAL A 195 -2.32 17.09 2.39
N PHE A 196 -1.72 15.90 2.55
CA PHE A 196 -1.15 15.13 1.45
C PHE A 196 -1.72 13.70 1.43
N GLY A 197 -2.16 13.24 0.27
CA GLY A 197 -2.74 11.90 0.08
C GLY A 197 -1.98 11.08 -0.95
N ILE A 198 -1.67 9.81 -0.62
CA ILE A 198 -0.97 8.88 -1.52
C ILE A 198 -1.87 7.65 -1.78
N CYS A 199 -2.09 7.30 -3.06
CA CYS A 199 -2.93 6.15 -3.46
C CYS A 199 -4.32 6.21 -2.82
N MET A 200 -4.66 5.33 -1.87
CA MET A 200 -5.91 5.40 -1.09
C MET A 200 -6.13 6.80 -0.50
N GLY A 201 -5.11 7.42 0.09
CA GLY A 201 -5.21 8.79 0.59
C GLY A 201 -5.60 9.80 -0.49
N HIS A 202 -5.09 9.68 -1.72
CA HIS A 202 -5.50 10.55 -2.84
C HIS A 202 -6.98 10.36 -3.19
N GLN A 203 -7.46 9.12 -3.18
CA GLN A 203 -8.86 8.81 -3.45
C GLN A 203 -9.79 9.36 -2.36
N LEU A 204 -9.41 9.22 -1.09
CA LEU A 204 -10.13 9.80 0.05
C LEU A 204 -10.21 11.32 -0.04
N LEU A 205 -9.12 12.01 -0.42
CA LEU A 205 -9.14 13.45 -0.68
C LEU A 205 -10.11 13.80 -1.81
N GLY A 206 -10.10 13.02 -2.90
CA GLY A 206 -11.04 13.20 -4.01
C GLY A 206 -12.50 13.11 -3.54
N GLN A 207 -12.85 12.07 -2.79
CA GLN A 207 -14.20 11.88 -2.25
C GLN A 207 -14.59 12.96 -1.22
N ALA A 208 -13.64 13.38 -0.37
CA ALA A 208 -13.85 14.48 0.57
C ALA A 208 -14.21 15.80 -0.15
N LEU A 209 -13.64 16.01 -1.34
CA LEU A 209 -13.92 17.15 -2.23
C LEU A 209 -15.10 16.92 -3.18
N GLY A 210 -15.89 15.85 -3.00
CA GLY A 210 -17.09 15.56 -3.77
C GLY A 210 -16.87 14.79 -5.08
N SER A 211 -15.66 14.30 -5.34
CA SER A 211 -15.39 13.43 -6.50
C SER A 211 -15.91 12.01 -6.27
N LYS A 212 -16.09 11.27 -7.37
CA LYS A 212 -16.49 9.85 -7.35
C LYS A 212 -15.31 8.95 -7.71
N THR A 213 -15.33 7.73 -7.19
CA THR A 213 -14.37 6.67 -7.51
C THR A 213 -15.08 5.53 -8.22
N PHE A 214 -14.34 4.74 -8.99
CA PHE A 214 -14.86 3.53 -9.64
C PHE A 214 -13.77 2.47 -9.68
N LYS A 215 -14.17 1.20 -9.70
CA LYS A 215 -13.24 0.07 -9.82
C LYS A 215 -12.71 -0.01 -11.25
N MET A 216 -11.39 0.03 -11.40
CA MET A 216 -10.74 -0.17 -12.70
C MET A 216 -10.89 -1.63 -13.14
N LYS A 217 -10.79 -1.88 -14.45
CA LYS A 217 -10.91 -3.23 -15.02
C LYS A 217 -9.92 -4.23 -14.41
N PHE A 218 -8.63 -3.88 -14.36
CA PHE A 218 -7.56 -4.71 -13.74
C PHE A 218 -6.54 -3.87 -12.95
N GLY A 219 -6.80 -2.57 -12.78
CA GLY A 219 -5.95 -1.62 -12.07
C GLY A 219 -4.59 -1.36 -12.72
N HIS A 220 -3.71 -0.66 -12.00
CA HIS A 220 -2.33 -0.40 -12.39
C HIS A 220 -1.38 -1.02 -11.38
N HIS A 221 -0.63 -2.02 -11.81
CA HIS A 221 0.30 -2.79 -10.98
C HIS A 221 1.64 -2.90 -11.71
N GLY A 222 2.60 -2.01 -11.42
CA GLY A 222 3.88 -1.99 -12.13
C GLY A 222 4.80 -0.87 -11.70
N GLY A 223 6.07 -0.94 -12.13
CA GLY A 223 7.12 0.05 -11.83
C GLY A 223 7.47 0.97 -13.01
N ASN A 224 6.74 0.88 -14.11
CA ASN A 224 7.07 1.50 -15.39
C ASN A 224 5.93 2.37 -15.94
N HIS A 225 5.00 2.82 -15.11
CA HIS A 225 3.81 3.54 -15.57
C HIS A 225 4.12 5.02 -15.80
N PRO A 226 4.00 5.56 -17.03
CA PRO A 226 4.29 6.96 -17.31
C PRO A 226 3.15 7.85 -16.81
N VAL A 227 3.48 8.88 -16.03
CA VAL A 227 2.54 9.88 -15.53
C VAL A 227 2.99 11.26 -15.99
N ARG A 228 2.09 12.02 -16.60
CA ARG A 228 2.38 13.37 -17.09
C ARG A 228 1.93 14.43 -16.09
N ASN A 229 2.84 15.32 -15.73
CA ASN A 229 2.50 16.54 -15.02
C ASN A 229 1.91 17.56 -15.99
N ILE A 230 0.60 17.78 -15.90
CA ILE A 230 -0.13 18.67 -16.82
C ILE A 230 0.29 20.14 -16.72
N ARG A 231 0.91 20.58 -15.60
CA ARG A 231 1.30 21.99 -15.41
C ARG A 231 2.55 22.38 -16.19
N ASN A 232 3.49 21.45 -16.36
CA ASN A 232 4.78 21.70 -17.01
C ASN A 232 5.09 20.74 -18.17
N GLY A 233 4.18 19.80 -18.45
CA GLY A 233 4.29 18.86 -19.56
C GLY A 233 5.26 17.70 -19.36
N ARG A 234 6.03 17.65 -18.27
CA ARG A 234 7.03 16.60 -18.00
C ARG A 234 6.37 15.26 -17.72
N VAL A 235 7.05 14.17 -18.10
CA VAL A 235 6.63 12.80 -17.84
C VAL A 235 7.59 12.17 -16.84
N GLU A 236 7.02 11.51 -15.84
CA GLU A 236 7.74 10.75 -14.82
C GLU A 236 7.35 9.28 -14.91
N ILE A 237 8.31 8.38 -14.67
CA ILE A 237 8.04 6.95 -14.57
C ILE A 237 7.70 6.63 -13.11
N SER A 238 6.52 6.05 -12.88
CA SER A 238 5.96 5.85 -11.55
C SER A 238 5.72 4.37 -11.23
N ALA A 239 5.79 4.07 -9.93
CA ALA A 239 5.30 2.81 -9.39
C ALA A 239 3.80 2.94 -9.04
N GLN A 240 2.98 2.10 -9.65
CA GLN A 240 1.53 2.05 -9.44
C GLN A 240 1.14 0.72 -8.80
N VAL A 241 0.24 0.81 -7.81
CA VAL A 241 -0.41 -0.31 -7.12
C VAL A 241 -1.80 0.19 -6.70
N CYS A 242 -2.71 0.25 -7.66
CA CYS A 242 -4.06 0.83 -7.50
C CYS A 242 -5.09 0.12 -8.38
#